data_AF-A0A2K8PSR9-F1
#
_entry.id   AF-A0A2K8PSR9-F1
#
_cell.length_a   1.000
_cell.length_b   1.000
_cell.length_c   1.000
_cell.angle_alpha   90.00
_cell.angle_beta   90.00
_cell.angle_gamma   90.00
#
_symmetry.space_group_name_H-M   'P 1'
#
loop_
_entity.id
_entity.type
_entity.pdbx_description
1 polymer ?
#
loop_
_entity_poly.entity_id
_entity_poly.type
_entity_poly.pdbx_seq_one_letter_code
_entity_poly.pdbx_strand_id
1 'polypeptide(L)'
;METAQTAGTHRTNGRIYLDKQSPAVYQALVRTADAVRATAAEAGLDRLLVELVNIRVSQLNGCAFCLDVHTRAALRAGETTRRLGVLAAWRDTELFTARERASLALAEATTHPADALAQERAYAQAQEVLDDDEISAVVWAAITINAFNRVSILSKHPVRETPAR
;
A
#
# COMPACT_ATOMS: atom_id res chain seq x y z
N MET A 1 -24.79 -8.64 -39.75
CA MET A 1 -25.16 -7.49 -38.90
C MET A 1 -25.29 -8.03 -37.49
N GLU A 2 -24.16 -8.15 -36.79
CA GLU A 2 -24.06 -8.80 -35.49
C GLU A 2 -23.89 -7.71 -34.43
N THR A 3 -24.87 -7.62 -33.55
CA THR A 3 -25.01 -6.59 -32.54
C THR A 3 -23.94 -6.77 -31.47
N ALA A 4 -22.97 -5.86 -31.45
CA ALA A 4 -22.00 -5.75 -30.37
C ALA A 4 -22.74 -5.51 -29.04
N GLN A 5 -22.64 -6.51 -28.16
CA GLN A 5 -23.21 -6.48 -26.83
C GLN A 5 -22.47 -5.40 -26.02
N THR A 6 -23.14 -4.29 -25.74
CA THR A 6 -22.60 -3.20 -24.93
C THR A 6 -22.32 -3.73 -23.53
N ALA A 7 -21.03 -3.94 -23.21
CA ALA A 7 -20.57 -4.24 -21.86
C ALA A 7 -21.10 -3.14 -20.92
N GLY A 8 -22.03 -3.51 -20.04
CA GLY A 8 -22.66 -2.57 -19.11
C GLY A 8 -21.58 -1.90 -18.26
N THR A 9 -21.46 -0.58 -18.36
CA THR A 9 -20.51 0.18 -17.56
C THR A 9 -20.78 -0.07 -16.08
N HIS A 10 -19.82 -0.64 -15.36
CA HIS A 10 -19.90 -0.83 -13.92
C HIS A 10 -19.76 0.52 -13.22
N ARG A 11 -20.89 1.24 -13.11
CA ARG A 11 -20.98 2.54 -12.47
C ARG A 11 -21.74 2.45 -11.15
N THR A 12 -21.19 3.07 -10.11
CA THR A 12 -21.96 3.42 -8.90
C THR A 12 -21.78 4.92 -8.66
N ASN A 13 -22.88 5.63 -8.44
CA ASN A 13 -22.90 7.09 -8.24
C ASN A 13 -22.07 7.88 -9.28
N GLY A 14 -22.14 7.47 -10.56
CA GLY A 14 -21.44 8.13 -11.67
C GLY A 14 -19.93 7.85 -11.80
N ARG A 15 -19.33 7.05 -10.91
CA ARG A 15 -17.90 6.68 -10.97
C ARG A 15 -17.71 5.34 -11.68
N ILE A 16 -16.62 5.23 -12.44
CA ILE A 16 -16.23 3.99 -13.13
C ILE A 16 -15.37 3.17 -12.18
N TYR A 17 -15.71 1.89 -12.00
CA TYR A 17 -14.85 0.97 -11.27
C TYR A 17 -13.77 0.45 -12.21
N LEU A 18 -12.55 0.98 -12.11
CA LEU A 18 -11.46 0.67 -13.04
C LEU A 18 -11.13 -0.84 -13.06
N ASP A 19 -11.20 -1.48 -11.90
CA ASP A 19 -11.00 -2.92 -11.73
C ASP A 19 -12.09 -3.79 -12.40
N LYS A 20 -13.30 -3.25 -12.54
CA LYS A 20 -14.42 -3.94 -13.21
C LYS A 20 -14.51 -3.59 -14.69
N GLN A 21 -14.21 -2.35 -15.07
CA GLN A 21 -14.24 -1.88 -16.44
C GLN A 21 -13.07 -2.43 -17.26
N SER A 22 -11.90 -2.63 -16.63
CA SER A 22 -10.69 -3.14 -17.27
C SER A 22 -10.04 -4.24 -16.41
N PRO A 23 -10.71 -5.40 -16.27
CA PRO A 23 -10.32 -6.43 -15.31
C PRO A 23 -8.95 -7.05 -15.63
N ALA A 24 -8.57 -7.15 -16.91
CA ALA A 24 -7.25 -7.66 -17.29
C ALA A 24 -6.10 -6.79 -16.77
N VAL A 25 -6.26 -5.46 -16.77
CA VAL A 25 -5.25 -4.52 -16.24
C VAL A 25 -5.15 -4.64 -14.73
N TYR A 26 -6.30 -4.73 -14.04
CA TYR A 26 -6.31 -4.92 -12.60
C TYR A 26 -5.72 -6.26 -12.18
N GLN A 27 -5.99 -7.35 -12.91
CA GLN A 27 -5.37 -8.65 -12.66
C GLN A 27 -3.85 -8.61 -12.86
N ALA A 28 -3.33 -7.84 -13.82
CA ALA A 28 -1.89 -7.64 -13.95
C ALA A 28 -1.30 -6.94 -12.72
N LEU A 29 -1.98 -5.89 -12.21
CA LEU A 29 -1.58 -5.21 -10.98
C LEU A 29 -1.62 -6.13 -9.74
N VAL A 30 -2.61 -7.03 -9.66
CA VAL A 30 -2.66 -8.08 -8.61
C VAL A 30 -1.47 -9.02 -8.71
N ARG A 31 -1.11 -9.49 -9.92
CA ARG A 31 0.09 -10.31 -10.12
C ARG A 31 1.38 -9.59 -9.73
N THR A 32 1.46 -8.27 -9.96
CA THR A 32 2.57 -7.46 -9.43
C THR A 32 2.60 -7.49 -7.91
N ALA A 33 1.46 -7.35 -7.23
CA ALA A 33 1.41 -7.44 -5.76
C ALA A 33 1.84 -8.81 -5.23
N ASP A 34 1.49 -9.90 -5.93
CA ASP A 34 1.92 -11.25 -5.56
C ASP A 34 3.44 -11.42 -5.72
N ALA A 35 4.00 -10.92 -6.82
CA ALA A 35 5.45 -10.91 -7.05
C ALA A 35 6.17 -10.08 -5.98
N VAL A 36 5.69 -8.87 -5.68
CA VAL A 36 6.27 -8.01 -4.63
C VAL A 36 6.19 -8.67 -3.25
N ARG A 37 5.13 -9.40 -2.95
CA ARG A 37 5.04 -10.17 -1.71
C ARG A 37 6.09 -11.28 -1.64
N ALA A 38 6.31 -12.01 -2.74
CA ALA A 38 7.33 -13.03 -2.81
C ALA A 38 8.73 -12.42 -2.65
N THR A 39 9.03 -11.35 -3.39
CA THR A 39 10.30 -10.60 -3.28
C THR A 39 10.55 -10.08 -1.87
N ALA A 40 9.54 -9.52 -1.20
CA ALA A 40 9.67 -9.07 0.18
C ALA A 40 9.99 -10.22 1.15
N ALA A 41 9.34 -11.38 0.98
CA ALA A 41 9.60 -12.55 1.80
C ALA A 41 11.01 -13.13 1.54
N GLU A 42 11.45 -13.16 0.29
CA GLU A 42 12.79 -13.59 -0.12
C GLU A 42 13.87 -12.67 0.44
N ALA A 43 13.62 -11.35 0.47
CA ALA A 43 14.47 -10.35 1.11
C ALA A 43 14.36 -10.33 2.65
N GLY A 44 13.65 -11.29 3.28
CA GLY A 44 13.54 -11.37 4.73
C GLY A 44 12.66 -10.27 5.38
N LEU A 45 11.87 -9.53 4.61
CA LEU A 45 10.87 -8.60 5.15
C LEU A 45 9.66 -9.38 5.65
N ASP A 46 9.38 -9.25 6.94
CA ASP A 46 8.20 -9.88 7.51
C ASP A 46 6.90 -9.25 6.97
N ARG A 47 5.80 -9.99 7.15
CA ARG A 47 4.47 -9.56 6.68
C ARG A 47 4.01 -8.26 7.35
N LEU A 48 4.35 -8.05 8.63
CA LEU A 48 3.90 -6.87 9.38
C LEU A 48 4.52 -5.61 8.81
N LEU A 49 5.82 -5.61 8.51
CA LEU A 49 6.52 -4.50 7.91
C LEU A 49 5.90 -4.07 6.57
N VAL A 50 5.59 -5.04 5.70
CA VAL A 50 4.90 -4.77 4.44
C VAL A 50 3.52 -4.16 4.66
N GLU A 51 2.76 -4.61 5.67
CA GLU A 51 1.47 -4.01 6.00
C GLU A 51 1.61 -2.60 6.58
N LEU A 52 2.63 -2.31 7.39
CA LEU A 52 2.90 -0.95 7.88
C LEU A 52 3.19 0.02 6.74
N VAL A 53 4.00 -0.40 5.75
CA VAL A 53 4.24 0.36 4.51
C VAL A 53 2.92 0.61 3.79
N ASN A 54 2.11 -0.44 3.57
CA ASN A 54 0.84 -0.30 2.86
C ASN A 54 -0.13 0.66 3.56
N ILE A 55 -0.25 0.56 4.90
CA ILE A 55 -1.10 1.43 5.70
C ILE A 55 -0.57 2.86 5.64
N ARG A 56 0.74 3.07 5.82
CA ARG A 56 1.31 4.43 5.84
C ARG A 56 1.12 5.14 4.51
N VAL A 57 1.41 4.47 3.40
CA VAL A 57 1.16 5.04 2.06
C VAL A 57 -0.33 5.33 1.85
N SER A 58 -1.21 4.43 2.30
CA SER A 58 -2.65 4.62 2.20
C SER A 58 -3.17 5.78 3.08
N GLN A 59 -2.53 6.07 4.22
CA GLN A 59 -2.82 7.26 5.04
C GLN A 59 -2.47 8.54 4.27
N LEU A 60 -1.28 8.60 3.67
CA LEU A 60 -0.82 9.77 2.90
C LEU A 60 -1.72 10.04 1.70
N ASN A 61 -2.12 8.99 0.99
CA ASN A 61 -2.99 9.10 -0.18
C ASN A 61 -4.48 9.28 0.18
N GLY A 62 -4.89 9.11 1.45
CA GLY A 62 -6.29 9.19 1.87
C GLY A 62 -7.18 8.06 1.34
N CYS A 63 -6.64 6.84 1.18
CA CYS A 63 -7.38 5.71 0.61
C CYS A 63 -8.10 4.89 1.69
N ALA A 64 -9.35 5.24 2.01
CA ALA A 64 -10.14 4.56 3.04
C ALA A 64 -10.29 3.03 2.79
N PHE A 65 -10.52 2.61 1.54
CA PHE A 65 -10.64 1.19 1.20
C PHE A 65 -9.35 0.40 1.48
N CYS A 66 -8.20 0.93 1.06
CA CYS A 66 -6.92 0.28 1.32
C CYS A 66 -6.58 0.30 2.82
N LEU A 67 -6.92 1.36 3.55
CA LEU A 67 -6.76 1.41 5.00
C LEU A 67 -7.55 0.30 5.71
N ASP A 68 -8.81 0.06 5.33
CA ASP A 68 -9.59 -1.04 5.88
C ASP A 68 -8.94 -2.42 5.60
N VAL A 69 -8.57 -2.67 4.34
CA VAL A 69 -7.97 -3.95 3.92
C VAL A 69 -6.68 -4.24 4.68
N HIS A 70 -5.76 -3.28 4.70
CA HIS A 70 -4.42 -3.47 5.25
C HIS A 70 -4.40 -3.39 6.78
N THR A 71 -5.25 -2.57 7.41
CA THR A 71 -5.40 -2.56 8.87
C THR A 71 -5.90 -3.91 9.38
N ARG A 72 -6.94 -4.48 8.74
CA ARG A 72 -7.44 -5.81 9.12
C ARG A 72 -6.39 -6.90 8.87
N ALA A 73 -5.58 -6.78 7.83
CA ALA A 73 -4.49 -7.72 7.56
C ALA A 73 -3.37 -7.63 8.61
N ALA A 74 -2.93 -6.42 8.98
CA ALA A 74 -1.93 -6.19 10.00
C ALA A 74 -2.37 -6.73 11.37
N LEU A 75 -3.60 -6.45 11.79
CA LEU A 75 -4.15 -6.96 13.05
C LEU A 75 -4.20 -8.50 13.07
N ARG A 76 -4.57 -9.15 11.96
CA ARG A 76 -4.52 -10.63 11.85
C ARG A 76 -3.10 -11.18 11.90
N ALA A 77 -2.12 -10.40 11.47
CA ALA A 77 -0.70 -10.78 11.52
C ALA A 77 -0.03 -10.47 12.87
N GLY A 78 -0.76 -9.94 13.86
CA GLY A 78 -0.26 -9.67 15.20
C GLY A 78 0.10 -8.22 15.52
N GLU A 79 -0.20 -7.27 14.63
CA GLU A 79 -0.04 -5.85 14.93
C GLU A 79 -1.05 -5.40 16.01
N THR A 80 -0.73 -4.30 16.69
CA THR A 80 -1.52 -3.73 17.77
C THR A 80 -2.25 -2.46 17.36
N THR A 81 -3.44 -2.26 17.90
CA THR A 81 -4.20 -1.01 17.73
C THR A 81 -3.42 0.21 18.21
N ARG A 82 -2.61 0.06 19.27
CA ARG A 82 -1.74 1.11 19.81
C ARG A 82 -0.75 1.61 18.76
N ARG A 83 0.01 0.72 18.13
CA ARG A 83 1.00 1.10 17.11
C ARG A 83 0.34 1.66 15.86
N LEU A 84 -0.76 1.05 15.40
CA LEU A 84 -1.52 1.58 14.26
C LEU A 84 -2.08 2.98 14.51
N GLY A 85 -2.55 3.25 15.73
CA GLY A 85 -3.07 4.56 16.12
C GLY A 85 -2.04 5.70 16.05
N VAL A 86 -0.75 5.39 16.23
CA VAL A 86 0.34 6.38 16.15
C VAL A 86 1.19 6.27 14.89
N LEU A 87 0.87 5.35 13.97
CA LEU A 87 1.65 5.14 12.74
C LEU A 87 1.78 6.41 11.89
N ALA A 88 0.76 7.26 11.87
CA ALA A 88 0.84 8.52 11.13
C ALA A 88 1.88 9.51 11.69
N ALA A 89 2.25 9.33 12.97
CA ALA A 89 3.22 10.13 13.71
C ALA A 89 4.46 9.29 14.11
N TRP A 90 4.78 8.23 13.35
CA TRP A 90 5.81 7.24 13.70
C TRP A 90 7.18 7.82 14.06
N ARG A 91 7.54 9.01 13.53
CA ARG A 91 8.81 9.68 13.84
C ARG A 91 8.93 10.10 15.29
N ASP A 92 7.82 10.48 15.92
CA ASP A 92 7.71 11.07 17.26
C ASP A 92 7.39 10.02 18.35
N THR A 93 7.86 8.79 18.14
CA THR A 93 7.67 7.67 19.06
C THR A 93 8.77 6.63 18.88
N GLU A 94 9.09 5.92 19.96
CA GLU A 94 10.05 4.81 19.99
C GLU A 94 9.41 3.45 19.70
N LEU A 95 8.11 3.42 19.41
CA LEU A 95 7.38 2.16 19.22
C LEU A 95 7.80 1.39 17.97
N PHE A 96 8.48 2.03 17.02
CA PHE A 96 8.91 1.43 15.74
C PHE A 96 10.42 1.20 15.71
N THR A 97 10.83 0.02 15.25
CA THR A 97 12.25 -0.37 15.15
C THR A 97 13.00 0.46 14.10
N ALA A 98 14.34 0.45 14.13
CA ALA A 98 15.15 1.14 13.11
C ALA A 98 14.81 0.69 11.68
N ARG A 99 14.59 -0.62 11.50
CA ARG A 99 14.20 -1.23 10.22
C ARG A 99 12.82 -0.75 9.75
N GLU A 100 11.84 -0.70 10.65
CA GLU A 100 10.51 -0.15 10.37
C GLU A 100 10.58 1.33 10.01
N ARG A 101 11.35 2.13 10.77
CA ARG A 101 11.54 3.56 10.52
C ARG A 101 12.19 3.84 9.17
N ALA A 102 13.22 3.08 8.80
CA ALA A 102 13.85 3.16 7.48
C ALA A 102 12.86 2.83 6.36
N SER A 103 12.08 1.75 6.54
CA SER A 103 11.08 1.33 5.54
C SER A 103 9.95 2.35 5.38
N LEU A 104 9.48 2.96 6.49
CA LEU A 104 8.47 4.01 6.47
C LEU A 104 9.00 5.29 5.82
N ALA A 105 10.27 5.64 6.03
CA ALA A 105 10.91 6.77 5.36
C ALA A 105 10.99 6.56 3.84
N LEU A 106 11.44 5.39 3.39
CA LEU A 106 11.44 5.01 1.96
C LEU A 106 10.03 5.06 1.37
N ALA A 107 9.03 4.53 2.08
CA ALA A 107 7.64 4.53 1.63
C ALA A 107 7.07 5.96 1.47
N GLU A 108 7.38 6.87 2.39
CA GLU A 108 6.98 8.27 2.30
C GLU A 108 7.66 9.00 1.12
N ALA A 109 8.96 8.81 0.94
CA ALA A 109 9.72 9.38 -0.19
C ALA A 109 9.23 8.84 -1.54
N THR A 110 8.91 7.55 -1.61
CA THR A 110 8.34 6.90 -2.80
C THR A 110 6.95 7.46 -3.14
N THR A 111 6.16 7.83 -2.13
CA THR A 111 4.83 8.40 -2.32
C THR A 111 4.87 9.85 -2.82
N HIS A 112 5.91 10.61 -2.43
CA HIS A 112 6.13 12.00 -2.86
C HIS A 112 7.49 12.14 -3.60
N PRO A 113 7.63 11.56 -4.81
CA PRO A 113 8.91 11.44 -5.50
C PRO A 113 9.41 12.75 -6.14
N ALA A 114 8.79 13.89 -5.85
CA ALA A 114 9.27 15.18 -6.34
C ALA A 114 10.32 15.82 -5.42
N ASP A 115 10.42 15.37 -4.16
CA ASP A 115 11.38 15.90 -3.19
C ASP A 115 12.68 15.06 -3.20
N ALA A 116 13.68 15.54 -3.95
CA ALA A 116 14.99 14.89 -4.07
C ALA A 116 15.73 14.79 -2.72
N LEU A 117 15.62 15.82 -1.86
CA LEU A 117 16.28 15.80 -0.55
C LEU A 117 15.63 14.78 0.38
N ALA A 118 14.31 14.59 0.29
CA ALA A 118 13.62 13.53 1.04
C ALA A 118 14.04 12.14 0.55
N GLN A 119 14.28 11.95 -0.76
CA GLN A 119 14.79 10.70 -1.32
C GLN A 119 16.18 10.39 -0.79
N GLU A 120 17.11 11.34 -0.89
CA GLU A 120 18.48 11.18 -0.40
C GLU A 120 18.51 10.82 1.09
N ARG A 121 17.75 11.54 1.93
CA ARG A 121 17.65 11.22 3.36
C ARG A 121 17.06 9.85 3.63
N ALA A 122 16.02 9.45 2.91
CA ALA A 122 15.39 8.15 3.09
C ALA A 122 16.33 7.00 2.68
N TYR A 123 17.07 7.15 1.58
CA TYR A 123 18.07 6.18 1.14
C TYR A 123 19.25 6.10 2.11
N ALA A 124 19.78 7.24 2.56
CA ALA A 124 20.87 7.26 3.54
C ALA A 124 20.48 6.54 4.84
N GLN A 125 19.29 6.82 5.38
CA GLN A 125 18.77 6.12 6.57
C GLN A 125 18.55 4.62 6.32
N ALA A 126 18.08 4.25 5.13
CA ALA A 126 17.84 2.85 4.80
C ALA A 126 19.13 2.05 4.72
N GLN A 127 20.17 2.57 4.08
CA GLN A 127 21.47 1.91 3.92
C GLN A 127 22.20 1.63 5.24
N GLU A 128 21.79 2.27 6.34
CA GLU A 128 22.33 1.98 7.67
C GLU A 128 21.83 0.64 8.25
N VAL A 129 20.66 0.16 7.82
CA VAL A 129 19.95 -0.96 8.49
C VAL A 129 19.24 -1.93 7.54
N LEU A 130 19.21 -1.64 6.25
CA LEU A 130 18.65 -2.48 5.19
C LEU A 130 19.72 -2.79 4.14
N ASP A 131 19.69 -3.99 3.58
CA ASP A 131 20.44 -4.34 2.38
C ASP A 131 19.71 -3.91 1.08
N ASP A 132 20.36 -4.11 -0.06
CA ASP A 132 19.85 -3.67 -1.37
C ASP A 132 18.54 -4.41 -1.77
N ASP A 133 18.41 -5.69 -1.41
CA ASP A 133 17.22 -6.50 -1.72
C ASP A 133 16.02 -6.03 -0.89
N GLU A 134 16.26 -5.71 0.38
CA GLU A 134 15.28 -5.17 1.32
C GLU A 134 14.82 -3.77 0.90
N ILE A 135 15.75 -2.88 0.52
CA ILE A 135 15.43 -1.55 0.00
C ILE A 135 14.56 -1.66 -1.25
N SER A 136 14.97 -2.51 -2.20
CA SER A 136 14.21 -2.77 -3.44
C SER A 136 12.79 -3.25 -3.14
N ALA A 137 12.65 -4.22 -2.25
CA ALA A 137 11.35 -4.77 -1.87
C ALA A 137 10.43 -3.75 -1.18
N VAL A 138 10.96 -2.90 -0.28
CA VAL A 138 10.18 -1.82 0.35
C VAL A 138 9.68 -0.81 -0.69
N VAL A 139 10.56 -0.38 -1.60
CA VAL A 139 10.19 0.59 -2.65
C VAL A 139 9.14 -0.01 -3.58
N TRP A 140 9.29 -1.28 -4.00
CA TRP A 140 8.28 -1.98 -4.79
C TRP A 140 6.94 -2.14 -4.07
N ALA A 141 6.94 -2.41 -2.76
CA ALA A 141 5.73 -2.43 -1.95
C ALA A 141 5.04 -1.06 -1.96
N ALA A 142 5.80 0.01 -1.72
CA ALA A 142 5.30 1.38 -1.72
C ALA A 142 4.76 1.84 -3.10
N ILE A 143 5.43 1.49 -4.20
CA ILE A 143 4.97 1.74 -5.58
C ILE A 143 3.64 1.01 -5.82
N THR A 144 3.59 -0.26 -5.46
CA THR A 144 2.43 -1.12 -5.74
C THR A 144 1.20 -0.63 -4.99
N ILE A 145 1.32 -0.32 -3.69
CA ILE A 145 0.19 0.21 -2.92
C ILE A 145 -0.23 1.62 -3.38
N ASN A 146 0.72 2.45 -3.85
CA ASN A 146 0.41 3.72 -4.50
C ASN A 146 -0.50 3.53 -5.74
N ALA A 147 -0.26 2.49 -6.54
CA ALA A 147 -1.12 2.16 -7.68
C ALA A 147 -2.52 1.69 -7.24
N PHE A 148 -2.62 0.79 -6.26
CA PHE A 148 -3.91 0.35 -5.71
C PHE A 148 -4.71 1.48 -5.07
N ASN A 149 -4.04 2.41 -4.37
CA ASN A 149 -4.68 3.59 -3.82
C ASN A 149 -5.35 4.43 -4.92
N ARG A 150 -4.65 4.68 -6.03
CA ARG A 150 -5.18 5.44 -7.18
C ARG A 150 -6.40 4.76 -7.80
N VAL A 151 -6.31 3.44 -8.01
CA VAL A 151 -7.46 2.64 -8.49
C VAL A 151 -8.64 2.78 -7.54
N SER A 152 -8.40 2.67 -6.24
CA SER A 152 -9.45 2.65 -5.23
C SER A 152 -10.13 4.01 -5.07
N ILE A 153 -9.34 5.07 -4.95
CA ILE A 153 -9.80 6.45 -4.75
C ILE A 153 -10.61 6.93 -5.95
N LEU A 154 -10.09 6.75 -7.18
CA LEU A 154 -10.76 7.25 -8.39
C LEU A 154 -12.04 6.46 -8.73
N SER A 155 -12.09 5.19 -8.32
CA SER A 155 -13.29 4.36 -8.43
C SER A 155 -14.28 4.54 -7.28
N LYS A 156 -13.94 5.32 -6.22
CA LYS A 156 -14.76 5.48 -4.99
C LYS A 156 -15.20 4.15 -4.37
N HIS A 157 -14.25 3.22 -4.22
CA HIS A 157 -14.53 1.95 -3.55
C HIS A 157 -15.06 2.19 -2.11
N PRO A 158 -16.22 1.60 -1.74
CA PRO A 158 -16.80 1.82 -0.43
C PRO A 158 -16.13 0.96 0.63
N VAL A 159 -15.97 1.51 1.83
CA VAL A 159 -15.78 0.71 3.06
C VAL A 159 -17.17 0.42 3.59
N ARG A 160 -17.51 -0.86 3.72
CA ARG A 160 -18.82 -1.29 4.25
C ARG A 160 -18.64 -1.77 5.67
N GLU A 161 -19.59 -1.45 6.53
CA GLU A 161 -19.67 -2.09 7.84
C GLU A 161 -19.83 -3.60 7.64
N THR A 162 -19.06 -4.37 8.39
CA THR A 162 -19.34 -5.79 8.54
C THR A 162 -20.46 -5.89 9.57
N PRO A 163 -21.62 -6.52 9.26
CA PRO A 163 -22.67 -6.71 10.26
C PRO A 163 -22.07 -7.38 11.49
N ALA A 164 -22.38 -6.86 12.69
CA ALA A 164 -22.01 -7.51 13.93
C ALA A 164 -22.52 -8.96 13.89
N ARG A 165 -21.62 -9.93 14.07
CA ARG A 165 -21.99 -11.34 14.24
C ARG A 165 -22.45 -11.57 15.66
#